data_AF-V9LIQ7-F1
#
_entry.id   AF-V9LIQ7-F1
#
_cell.length_a   1.000
_cell.length_b   1.000
_cell.length_c   1.000
_cell.angle_alpha   90.00
_cell.angle_beta   90.00
_cell.angle_gamma   90.00
#
_symmetry.space_group_name_H-M   'P 1'
#
loop_
_entity.id
_entity.type
_entity.pdbx_description
1 polymer ?
#
loop_
_entity_poly.entity_id
_entity_poly.type
_entity_poly.pdbx_seq_one_letter_code
_entity_poly.pdbx_strand_id
1 'polypeptide(L)'
;ALPILHCNLTSAPNPTSGSYWMKNGEEISGTRNVSASNITEYKISKARADVAGEYLCVFTFQTSPSANASIEIKAAPDIIGHKRSENKNEGQIALLYCKSVGYPHPVWTWRKKVKGEFAELNNSTGRFYINNKDNYTELVIEDLQLNEDPGEYMCNATNHIGSQSFVTILRVRSNLAP
;
A
#
# COMPACT_ATOMS: atom_id res chain seq x y z
N ALA A 1 -5.57 -13.18 21.17
CA ALA A 1 -6.55 -13.85 20.30
C ALA A 1 -6.48 -13.20 18.91
N LEU A 2 -6.69 -13.97 17.84
CA LEU A 2 -6.78 -13.39 16.49
C LEU A 2 -8.13 -12.67 16.31
N PRO A 3 -8.18 -11.56 15.55
CA PRO A 3 -9.41 -10.81 15.38
C PRO A 3 -10.47 -11.62 14.59
N ILE A 4 -11.73 -11.50 15.01
CA ILE A 4 -12.90 -12.02 14.32
C ILE A 4 -13.76 -10.83 13.94
N LEU A 5 -14.10 -10.72 12.65
CA LEU A 5 -15.05 -9.74 12.16
C LEU A 5 -16.45 -10.33 12.25
N HIS A 6 -17.41 -9.54 12.72
CA HIS A 6 -18.77 -9.99 12.95
C HIS A 6 -19.76 -8.98 12.37
N CYS A 7 -20.67 -9.44 11.51
CA CYS A 7 -21.75 -8.64 10.97
C CYS A 7 -23.11 -9.22 11.33
N ASN A 8 -24.03 -8.35 11.71
CA ASN A 8 -25.42 -8.70 12.00
C ASN A 8 -26.36 -7.80 11.17
N LEU A 9 -27.16 -8.41 10.32
CA LEU A 9 -28.20 -7.75 9.54
C LEU A 9 -29.45 -7.56 10.40
N THR A 10 -29.66 -6.32 10.85
CA THR A 10 -30.73 -5.96 11.80
C THR A 10 -32.12 -5.84 11.15
N SER A 11 -32.18 -5.47 9.88
CA SER A 11 -33.42 -5.36 9.11
C SER A 11 -33.20 -5.91 7.71
N ALA A 12 -34.07 -6.82 7.30
CA ALA A 12 -34.00 -7.50 6.02
C ALA A 12 -35.37 -7.43 5.33
N PRO A 13 -35.44 -6.98 4.06
CA PRO A 13 -36.70 -6.92 3.33
C PRO A 13 -37.22 -8.32 2.94
N ASN A 14 -36.32 -9.31 2.85
CA ASN A 14 -36.59 -10.71 2.56
C ASN A 14 -35.60 -11.60 3.32
N PRO A 15 -35.86 -12.91 3.50
CA PRO A 15 -34.88 -13.83 4.05
C PRO A 15 -33.59 -13.82 3.23
N THR A 16 -32.45 -13.81 3.90
CA THR A 16 -31.16 -13.87 3.23
C THR A 16 -31.03 -15.20 2.48
N SER A 17 -30.48 -15.17 1.27
CA SER A 17 -30.11 -16.35 0.48
C SER A 17 -28.66 -16.78 0.68
N GLY A 18 -27.88 -15.97 1.39
CA GLY A 18 -26.48 -16.24 1.64
C GLY A 18 -25.69 -14.98 1.99
N SER A 19 -24.41 -15.16 2.28
CA SER A 19 -23.48 -14.06 2.53
C SER A 19 -22.07 -14.38 2.01
N TYR A 20 -21.25 -13.36 1.85
CA TYR A 20 -19.82 -13.50 1.56
C TYR A 20 -19.07 -12.28 2.09
N TRP A 21 -17.74 -12.39 2.16
CA TRP A 21 -16.88 -11.29 2.60
C TRP A 21 -16.07 -10.75 1.43
N MET A 22 -15.84 -9.45 1.42
CA MET A 22 -14.92 -8.77 0.51
C MET A 22 -13.83 -8.09 1.31
N LYS A 23 -12.67 -7.92 0.68
CA LYS A 23 -11.57 -7.10 1.19
C LYS A 23 -11.04 -6.22 0.06
N ASN A 24 -11.00 -4.90 0.27
CA ASN A 24 -10.50 -3.92 -0.70
C ASN A 24 -11.14 -4.08 -2.10
N GLY A 25 -12.45 -4.35 -2.15
CA GLY A 25 -13.20 -4.52 -3.40
C GLY A 25 -13.18 -5.93 -4.02
N GLU A 26 -12.40 -6.87 -3.49
CA GLU A 26 -12.33 -8.24 -3.99
C GLU A 26 -13.01 -9.24 -3.04
N GLU A 27 -13.77 -10.21 -3.56
CA GLU A 27 -14.37 -11.28 -2.76
C GLU A 27 -13.30 -12.19 -2.17
N ILE A 28 -13.40 -12.46 -0.87
CA ILE A 28 -12.51 -13.38 -0.19
C ILE A 28 -12.94 -14.81 -0.51
N SER A 29 -12.09 -15.53 -1.23
CA SER A 29 -12.29 -16.93 -1.59
C SER A 29 -12.64 -17.80 -0.38
N GLY A 30 -13.67 -18.64 -0.52
CA GLY A 30 -14.10 -19.58 0.52
C GLY A 30 -14.97 -18.98 1.63
N THR A 31 -15.35 -17.69 1.54
CA THR A 31 -16.24 -17.06 2.52
C THR A 31 -17.72 -17.11 2.15
N ARG A 32 -18.02 -17.54 0.91
CA ARG A 32 -19.39 -17.65 0.42
C ARG A 32 -20.16 -18.72 1.19
N ASN A 33 -21.23 -18.28 1.85
CA ASN A 33 -22.17 -19.12 2.56
C ASN A 33 -23.55 -18.99 1.89
N VAL A 34 -24.19 -20.13 1.60
CA VAL A 34 -25.52 -20.20 0.94
C VAL A 34 -26.66 -20.47 1.93
N SER A 35 -26.37 -20.53 3.22
CA SER A 35 -27.40 -20.67 4.24
C SER A 35 -28.07 -19.32 4.53
N ALA A 36 -29.38 -19.36 4.77
CA ALA A 36 -30.12 -18.21 5.28
C ALA A 36 -29.66 -17.90 6.71
N SER A 37 -28.95 -16.79 6.86
CA SER A 37 -28.46 -16.26 8.13
C SER A 37 -28.39 -14.74 8.06
N ASN A 38 -28.77 -14.08 9.14
CA ASN A 38 -28.56 -12.64 9.32
C ASN A 38 -27.22 -12.33 9.98
N ILE A 39 -26.43 -13.36 10.31
CA ILE A 39 -25.13 -13.24 10.97
C ILE A 39 -24.07 -13.87 10.09
N THR A 40 -22.94 -13.19 9.95
CA THR A 40 -21.75 -13.74 9.31
C THR A 40 -20.49 -13.33 10.07
N GLU A 41 -19.52 -14.23 10.10
CA GLU A 41 -18.25 -14.04 10.78
C GLU A 41 -17.10 -14.33 9.83
N TYR A 42 -16.01 -13.57 9.98
CA TYR A 42 -14.76 -13.83 9.28
C TYR A 42 -13.59 -13.86 10.27
N LYS A 43 -12.90 -15.00 10.33
CA LYS A 43 -11.76 -15.21 11.22
C LYS A 43 -10.47 -14.85 10.50
N ILE A 44 -9.70 -13.94 11.08
CA ILE A 44 -8.42 -13.53 10.53
C ILE A 44 -7.33 -14.47 11.01
N SER A 45 -6.56 -15.05 10.11
CA SER A 45 -5.57 -16.08 10.45
C SER A 45 -4.29 -15.55 11.10
N LYS A 46 -3.93 -14.28 10.88
CA LYS A 46 -2.66 -13.67 11.35
C LYS A 46 -2.84 -12.18 11.64
N ALA A 47 -2.19 -11.66 12.69
CA ALA A 47 -2.17 -10.23 13.00
C ALA A 47 -0.91 -9.57 12.41
N ARG A 48 -1.03 -9.02 11.19
CA ARG A 48 0.06 -8.40 10.41
C ARG A 48 -0.50 -7.22 9.60
N ALA A 49 0.35 -6.31 9.13
CA ALA A 49 -0.10 -5.14 8.38
C ALA A 49 -0.78 -5.49 7.03
N ASP A 50 -0.53 -6.67 6.47
CA ASP A 50 -1.19 -7.18 5.26
C ASP A 50 -2.66 -7.54 5.46
N VAL A 51 -3.11 -7.81 6.70
CA VAL A 51 -4.53 -8.04 6.99
C VAL A 51 -5.31 -6.74 7.23
N ALA A 52 -4.63 -5.61 7.35
CA ALA A 52 -5.29 -4.31 7.38
C ALA A 52 -5.98 -4.02 6.03
N GLY A 53 -7.07 -3.26 6.09
CA GLY A 53 -7.88 -2.94 4.92
C GLY A 53 -9.34 -2.68 5.26
N GLU A 54 -10.12 -2.42 4.22
CA GLU A 54 -11.56 -2.31 4.31
C GLU A 54 -12.19 -3.67 4.01
N TYR A 55 -12.96 -4.19 4.95
CA TYR A 55 -13.71 -5.43 4.81
C TYR A 55 -15.18 -5.10 4.64
N LEU A 56 -15.85 -5.80 3.73
CA LEU A 56 -17.30 -5.73 3.60
C LEU A 56 -17.91 -7.09 3.82
N CYS A 57 -18.89 -7.18 4.70
CA CYS A 57 -19.81 -8.31 4.73
C CYS A 57 -20.96 -8.00 3.79
N VAL A 58 -21.27 -8.93 2.88
CA VAL A 58 -22.36 -8.79 1.92
C VAL A 58 -23.40 -9.86 2.20
N PHE A 59 -24.64 -9.44 2.42
CA PHE A 59 -25.81 -10.30 2.49
C PHE A 59 -26.54 -10.26 1.16
N THR A 60 -26.86 -11.44 0.64
CA THR A 60 -27.59 -11.62 -0.62
C THR A 60 -29.02 -12.05 -0.34
N PHE A 61 -29.92 -11.73 -1.26
CA PHE A 61 -31.33 -12.11 -1.22
C PHE A 61 -31.74 -12.67 -2.58
N GLN A 62 -32.79 -13.49 -2.62
CA GLN A 62 -33.27 -14.07 -3.88
C GLN A 62 -33.85 -13.01 -4.84
N THR A 63 -34.56 -12.03 -4.28
CA THR A 63 -35.38 -11.07 -5.04
C THR A 63 -35.08 -9.61 -4.69
N SER A 64 -34.23 -9.35 -3.70
CA SER A 64 -33.85 -8.00 -3.26
C SER A 64 -32.37 -7.71 -3.58
N PRO A 65 -32.01 -6.43 -3.77
CA PRO A 65 -30.60 -6.03 -3.85
C PRO A 65 -29.82 -6.45 -2.61
N SER A 66 -28.54 -6.77 -2.79
CA SER A 66 -27.65 -7.11 -1.68
C SER A 66 -27.50 -5.94 -0.71
N ALA A 67 -27.38 -6.28 0.58
CA ALA A 67 -27.04 -5.33 1.64
C ALA A 67 -25.61 -5.56 2.09
N ASN A 68 -24.89 -4.50 2.49
CA ASN A 68 -23.52 -4.63 2.98
C ASN A 68 -23.23 -3.68 4.15
N ALA A 69 -22.18 -3.99 4.90
CA ALA A 69 -21.61 -3.11 5.92
C ALA A 69 -20.07 -3.17 5.85
N SER A 70 -19.42 -2.03 6.08
CA SER A 70 -17.96 -1.89 6.04
C SER A 70 -17.36 -1.95 7.45
N ILE A 71 -16.22 -2.64 7.56
CA ILE A 71 -15.40 -2.74 8.77
C ILE A 71 -13.95 -2.44 8.38
N GLU A 72 -13.37 -1.41 8.99
CA GLU A 72 -11.95 -1.06 8.77
C GLU A 72 -11.03 -1.74 9.79
N ILE A 73 -10.00 -2.42 9.30
CA ILE A 73 -8.88 -2.86 10.12
C ILE A 73 -7.70 -1.96 9.85
N LYS A 74 -7.22 -1.29 10.90
CA LYS A 74 -6.16 -0.30 10.78
C LYS A 74 -4.82 -0.84 11.26
N ALA A 75 -3.75 -0.48 10.57
CA ALA A 75 -2.37 -0.79 10.94
C ALA A 75 -1.43 0.29 10.39
N ALA A 76 -0.28 0.48 11.06
CA ALA A 76 0.79 1.30 10.51
C ALA A 76 1.29 0.70 9.18
N PRO A 77 1.81 1.54 8.26
CA PRO A 77 2.35 1.04 7.01
C PRO A 77 3.57 0.16 7.27
N ASP A 78 3.73 -0.90 6.48
CA ASP A 78 4.94 -1.73 6.48
C ASP A 78 5.46 -1.86 5.05
N ILE A 79 6.73 -1.52 4.81
CA ILE A 79 7.33 -1.50 3.47
C ILE A 79 7.86 -2.90 3.15
N ILE A 80 7.11 -3.62 2.32
CA ILE A 80 7.39 -5.01 1.95
C ILE A 80 8.17 -5.17 0.64
N GLY A 81 8.30 -4.12 -0.17
CA GLY A 81 9.05 -4.16 -1.42
C GLY A 81 9.77 -2.85 -1.69
N HIS A 82 11.07 -2.92 -1.98
CA HIS A 82 11.92 -1.76 -2.25
C HIS A 82 13.20 -2.22 -2.96
N LYS A 83 13.97 -1.27 -3.52
CA LYS A 83 15.35 -1.53 -3.95
C LYS A 83 16.32 -1.21 -2.80
N ARG A 84 17.30 -2.07 -2.54
CA ARG A 84 18.41 -1.73 -1.63
C ARG A 84 19.41 -0.78 -2.29
N SER A 85 19.65 -0.98 -3.59
CA SER A 85 20.49 -0.10 -4.39
C SER A 85 20.09 -0.13 -5.86
N GLU A 86 20.36 0.96 -6.56
CA GLU A 86 20.23 1.09 -8.00
C GLU A 86 21.59 1.51 -8.59
N ASN A 87 22.01 0.87 -9.68
CA ASN A 87 23.22 1.24 -10.41
C ASN A 87 22.83 1.61 -11.84
N LYS A 88 23.22 2.80 -12.26
CA LYS A 88 22.95 3.35 -13.59
C LYS A 88 24.17 4.08 -14.10
N ASN A 89 24.18 4.35 -15.40
CA ASN A 89 25.17 5.24 -15.96
C ASN A 89 24.62 6.65 -16.09
N GLU A 90 25.53 7.61 -16.24
CA GLU A 90 25.23 9.01 -16.54
C GLU A 90 24.25 9.15 -17.71
N GLY A 91 23.38 10.15 -17.68
CA GLY A 91 22.36 10.38 -18.71
C GLY A 91 21.23 9.34 -18.80
N GLN A 92 21.32 8.21 -18.09
CA GLN A 92 20.23 7.23 -18.02
C GLN A 92 19.13 7.67 -17.07
N ILE A 93 18.02 6.92 -17.06
CA ILE A 93 16.91 7.10 -16.13
C ILE A 93 17.08 6.11 -14.96
N ALA A 94 17.03 6.62 -13.73
CA ALA A 94 16.92 5.81 -12.51
C ALA A 94 15.46 5.73 -12.06
N LEU A 95 15.06 4.54 -11.59
CA LEU A 95 13.75 4.29 -11.01
C LEU A 95 13.92 3.64 -9.65
N LEU A 96 13.55 4.36 -8.60
CA LEU A 96 13.49 3.88 -7.22
C LEU A 96 12.03 3.69 -6.83
N TYR A 97 11.71 2.68 -6.02
CA TYR A 97 10.33 2.43 -5.62
C TYR A 97 10.21 1.86 -4.21
N CYS A 98 9.04 2.06 -3.63
CA CYS A 98 8.61 1.39 -2.40
C CYS A 98 7.16 0.90 -2.53
N LYS A 99 6.90 -0.28 -1.96
CA LYS A 99 5.61 -0.97 -1.86
C LYS A 99 5.32 -1.21 -0.39
N SER A 100 4.12 -0.86 0.07
CA SER A 100 3.70 -1.10 1.45
C SER A 100 2.44 -1.93 1.55
N VAL A 101 2.23 -2.49 2.73
CA VAL A 101 0.92 -2.92 3.23
C VAL A 101 0.52 -2.03 4.42
N GLY A 102 -0.69 -2.21 4.95
CA GLY A 102 -1.26 -1.36 5.99
C GLY A 102 -2.46 -0.56 5.48
N TYR A 103 -3.31 -0.14 6.41
CA TYR A 103 -4.49 0.67 6.13
C TYR A 103 -4.77 1.65 7.28
N PRO A 104 -5.19 2.90 7.03
CA PRO A 104 -5.36 3.51 5.71
C PRO A 104 -4.08 3.59 4.90
N HIS A 105 -4.23 3.72 3.58
CA HIS A 105 -3.11 3.85 2.66
C HIS A 105 -2.22 5.04 3.06
N PRO A 106 -0.89 4.87 3.03
CA PRO A 106 0.03 5.91 3.46
C PRO A 106 0.09 7.08 2.48
N VAL A 107 0.41 8.25 3.03
CA VAL A 107 0.99 9.34 2.25
C VAL A 107 2.46 9.03 2.03
N TRP A 108 2.90 9.14 0.78
CA TRP A 108 4.28 8.86 0.37
C TRP A 108 5.09 10.12 0.22
N THR A 109 6.30 10.12 0.79
CA THR A 109 7.29 11.18 0.60
C THR A 109 8.65 10.60 0.21
N TRP A 110 9.40 11.36 -0.58
CA TRP A 110 10.77 11.05 -0.92
C TRP A 110 11.71 12.13 -0.39
N ARG A 111 12.85 11.70 0.14
CA ARG A 111 13.92 12.57 0.63
C ARG A 111 15.27 12.10 0.13
N LYS A 112 16.22 13.02 0.02
CA LYS A 112 17.61 12.70 -0.30
C LYS A 112 18.51 13.12 0.85
N LYS A 113 19.51 12.30 1.15
CA LYS A 113 20.51 12.63 2.14
C LYS A 113 21.47 13.67 1.60
N VAL A 114 21.50 14.85 2.22
CA VAL A 114 22.37 15.98 1.89
C VAL A 114 23.05 16.43 3.17
N LYS A 115 24.38 16.50 3.18
CA LYS A 115 25.18 16.90 4.36
C LYS A 115 24.87 16.10 5.64
N GLY A 116 24.53 14.82 5.49
CA GLY A 116 24.26 13.90 6.60
C GLY A 116 22.79 13.78 7.02
N GLU A 117 21.91 14.65 6.52
CA GLU A 117 20.49 14.67 6.88
C GLU A 117 19.58 14.44 5.67
N PHE A 118 18.40 13.85 5.90
CA PHE A 118 17.40 13.66 4.85
C PHE A 118 16.57 14.93 4.65
N ALA A 119 16.79 15.60 3.53
CA ALA A 119 16.07 16.80 3.11
C ALA A 119 15.09 16.48 1.97
N GLU A 120 14.17 17.40 1.71
CA GLU A 120 13.30 17.34 0.53
C GLU A 120 14.12 17.30 -0.76
N LEU A 121 13.57 16.66 -1.79
CA LEU A 121 14.22 16.60 -3.10
C LEU A 121 14.28 18.00 -3.72
N ASN A 122 15.49 18.43 -4.08
CA ASN A 122 15.65 19.63 -4.88
C ASN A 122 15.33 19.31 -6.34
N ASN A 123 14.14 19.73 -6.80
CA ASN A 123 13.70 19.55 -8.17
C ASN A 123 13.78 20.84 -9.02
N SER A 124 14.74 21.72 -8.75
CA SER A 124 14.93 22.94 -9.54
C SER A 124 15.22 22.67 -11.02
N THR A 125 15.77 21.50 -11.35
CA THR A 125 16.07 21.05 -12.72
C THR A 125 14.89 20.42 -13.43
N GLY A 126 13.81 20.08 -12.72
CA GLY A 126 12.64 19.38 -13.27
C GLY A 126 12.85 17.91 -13.61
N ARG A 127 14.02 17.31 -13.30
CA ARG A 127 14.37 15.92 -13.66
C ARG A 127 13.79 14.86 -12.72
N PHE A 128 13.23 15.26 -11.57
CA PHE A 128 12.69 14.35 -10.56
C PHE A 128 11.17 14.27 -10.69
N TYR A 129 10.66 13.07 -10.89
CA TYR A 129 9.22 12.80 -10.99
C TYR A 129 8.81 11.78 -9.93
N ILE A 130 7.81 12.12 -9.11
CA ILE A 130 7.26 11.22 -8.10
C ILE A 130 5.88 10.76 -8.56
N ASN A 131 5.68 9.45 -8.62
CA ASN A 131 4.38 8.85 -8.90
C ASN A 131 3.90 8.09 -7.65
N ASN A 132 2.86 8.62 -7.01
CA ASN A 132 2.27 8.04 -5.81
C ASN A 132 0.95 7.35 -6.14
N LYS A 133 0.81 6.13 -5.63
CA LYS A 133 -0.42 5.34 -5.58
C LYS A 133 -0.67 4.93 -4.13
N ASP A 134 -1.82 4.33 -3.87
CA ASP A 134 -2.26 3.90 -2.53
C ASP A 134 -1.18 3.14 -1.75
N ASN A 135 -0.66 2.05 -2.32
CA ASN A 135 0.31 1.17 -1.66
C ASN A 135 1.69 1.14 -2.35
N TYR A 136 1.93 2.08 -3.26
CA TYR A 136 3.14 2.12 -4.08
C TYR A 136 3.58 3.55 -4.34
N THR A 137 4.88 3.81 -4.28
CA THR A 137 5.48 5.04 -4.75
C THR A 137 6.68 4.75 -5.63
N GLU A 138 6.91 5.63 -6.59
CA GLU A 138 8.04 5.59 -7.50
C GLU A 138 8.68 6.97 -7.60
N LEU A 139 10.00 7.02 -7.53
CA LEU A 139 10.81 8.18 -7.86
C LEU A 139 11.58 7.87 -9.14
N VAL A 140 11.31 8.67 -10.18
CA VAL A 140 12.03 8.65 -11.45
C VAL A 140 12.98 9.84 -11.48
N ILE A 141 14.24 9.59 -11.82
CA ILE A 141 15.27 10.61 -12.00
C ILE A 141 15.80 10.48 -13.42
N GLU A 142 15.50 11.46 -14.26
CA GLU A 142 15.94 11.50 -15.66
C GLU A 142 17.31 12.16 -15.80
N ASP A 143 18.00 11.86 -16.91
CA ASP A 143 19.29 12.47 -17.27
C ASP A 143 20.29 12.54 -16.10
N LEU A 144 20.65 11.35 -15.57
CA LEU A 144 21.46 11.22 -14.35
C LEU A 144 22.80 11.97 -14.43
N GLN A 145 23.04 12.81 -13.42
CA GLN A 145 24.25 13.63 -13.28
C GLN A 145 25.23 13.00 -12.28
N LEU A 146 26.49 12.83 -12.68
CA LEU A 146 27.50 12.08 -11.91
C LEU A 146 27.82 12.71 -10.54
N ASN A 147 27.80 14.04 -10.43
CA ASN A 147 28.20 14.74 -9.21
C ASN A 147 27.04 15.02 -8.26
N GLU A 148 25.83 15.11 -8.80
CA GLU A 148 24.66 15.54 -8.04
C GLU A 148 23.81 14.36 -7.61
N ASP A 149 23.53 13.40 -8.50
CA ASP A 149 22.48 12.41 -8.29
C ASP A 149 22.86 11.20 -7.42
N PRO A 150 24.11 10.69 -7.40
CA PRO A 150 24.48 9.61 -6.48
C PRO A 150 24.17 9.94 -5.02
N GLY A 151 23.81 8.91 -4.26
CA GLY A 151 23.58 9.06 -2.82
C GLY A 151 22.48 8.18 -2.27
N GLU A 152 22.04 8.52 -1.07
CA GLU A 152 20.98 7.81 -0.34
C GLU A 152 19.65 8.54 -0.52
N TYR A 153 18.66 7.81 -1.04
CA TYR A 153 17.28 8.27 -1.21
C TYR A 153 16.38 7.49 -0.27
N MET A 154 15.49 8.17 0.43
CA MET A 154 14.57 7.57 1.38
C MET A 154 13.14 7.75 0.90
N CYS A 155 12.42 6.64 0.76
CA CYS A 155 10.96 6.66 0.70
C CYS A 155 10.42 6.57 2.12
N ASN A 156 9.36 7.30 2.41
CA ASN A 156 8.67 7.24 3.69
C ASN A 156 7.16 7.10 3.46
N ALA A 157 6.57 6.12 4.14
CA ALA A 157 5.17 5.78 4.12
C ALA A 157 4.55 6.13 5.47
N THR A 158 3.61 7.07 5.51
CA THR A 158 3.00 7.53 6.77
C THR A 158 1.48 7.49 6.70
N ASN A 159 0.84 6.89 7.71
CA ASN A 159 -0.58 7.06 7.96
C ASN A 159 -0.81 7.50 9.43
N HIS A 160 -2.07 7.67 9.84
CA HIS A 160 -2.39 8.13 11.20
C HIS A 160 -2.10 7.10 12.32
N ILE A 161 -1.76 5.85 11.96
CA ILE A 161 -1.36 4.81 12.92
C ILE A 161 0.17 4.82 13.12
N GLY A 162 0.94 5.16 12.10
CA GLY A 162 2.40 5.22 12.19
C GLY A 162 3.11 5.48 10.87
N SER A 163 4.42 5.32 10.88
CA SER A 163 5.29 5.57 9.72
C SER A 163 6.33 4.47 9.56
N GLN A 164 6.72 4.18 8.33
CA GLN A 164 7.84 3.32 8.00
C GLN A 164 8.63 3.91 6.83
N SER A 165 9.95 3.77 6.84
CA SER A 165 10.81 4.31 5.78
C SER A 165 11.86 3.30 5.34
N PHE A 166 12.35 3.45 4.11
CA PHE A 166 13.43 2.63 3.58
C PHE A 166 14.40 3.48 2.75
N VAL A 167 15.69 3.17 2.86
CA VAL A 167 16.77 3.87 2.14
C VAL A 167 17.26 3.03 0.97
N THR A 168 17.28 3.62 -0.22
CA THR A 168 17.85 3.08 -1.44
C THR A 168 19.11 3.87 -1.82
N ILE A 169 20.20 3.15 -2.12
CA ILE A 169 21.46 3.77 -2.57
C ILE A 169 21.48 3.85 -4.10
N LEU A 170 21.54 5.05 -4.67
CA LEU A 170 21.75 5.27 -6.09
C LEU A 170 23.24 5.46 -6.38
N ARG A 171 23.77 4.67 -7.32
CA ARG A 171 25.13 4.78 -7.83
C ARG A 171 25.08 5.11 -9.33
N VAL A 172 25.80 6.16 -9.72
CA VAL A 172 25.94 6.57 -11.12
C VAL A 172 27.38 6.34 -11.56
N ARG A 173 27.57 5.70 -12.71
CA ARG A 173 28.88 5.50 -13.36
C ARG A 173 28.99 6.42 -14.57
N SER A 174 30.19 6.93 -14.83
CA SER A 174 30.42 7.72 -16.04
C SER A 174 30.23 6.85 -17.29
N ASN A 175 29.61 7.42 -18.33
CA ASN A 175 29.52 6.79 -19.66
C ASN A 175 30.85 6.77 -20.41
N LEU A 176 31.88 7.47 -19.90
CA LEU A 176 33.18 7.62 -20.54
C LEU A 176 34.24 6.66 -19.96
N ALA A 177 33.86 5.78 -19.03
CA ALA A 177 34.74 4.73 -18.54
C ALA A 177 34.71 3.52 -19.50
N PRO A 178 35.87 3.06 -20.02
CA PRO A 178 35.96 1.91 -20.93
C PRO A 178 35.57 0.57 -20.28
#